data_AF-A0A1E3GGG9-F1
#
_entry.id   AF-A0A1E3GGG9-F1
#
_cell.length_a   1.000
_cell.length_b   1.000
_cell.length_c   1.000
_cell.angle_alpha   90.00
_cell.angle_beta   90.00
_cell.angle_gamma   90.00
#
_symmetry.space_group_name_H-M   'P 1'
#
loop_
_entity.id
_entity.type
_entity.pdbx_description
1 polymer ?
#
loop_
_entity_poly.entity_id
_entity_poly.type
_entity_poly.pdbx_seq_one_letter_code
_entity_poly.pdbx_strand_id
1 'polypeptide(L)'
;MTSQQLIQYLPSSNYIEYLRVATDGVSGATHMATIKWEDDIERDSWVKIYAGDKPRSLINEMIGYLLGKALNLPMPPRAGFLLVENKILNPTLVNMLSEVDRYRGFTFAWVTEDVKGQNLRIEIENNPTIMNVMVEYFSSCMKDWDQLSKLIAFDDWILNTDRNMGNSIHLPDKTFNLIDHGECMHGGNWKEAQLLDFNCHHIGFANNLHLKLLHEKHASSGLFQYENTMHELELAKQEHQKAFLKAESEIRLHLHDLIGDEVIETGIEEIPSYLALETVLGFLKYRAEGLKKFSERCDTFLSSQSIVRPLS
;
A
#
# COMPACT_ATOMS: atom_id res chain seq x y z
N MET A 1 -24.38 13.20 9.51
CA MET A 1 -24.15 11.76 9.35
C MET A 1 -22.67 11.56 9.58
N THR A 2 -22.28 10.98 10.72
CA THR A 2 -20.89 10.60 10.96
C THR A 2 -20.51 9.59 9.88
N SER A 3 -19.50 9.91 9.08
CA SER A 3 -18.88 8.97 8.16
C SER A 3 -18.56 7.71 8.94
N GLN A 4 -19.04 6.55 8.50
CA GLN A 4 -18.64 5.28 9.09
C GLN A 4 -17.13 5.16 8.92
N GLN A 5 -16.41 5.02 10.03
CA GLN A 5 -14.98 4.80 10.05
C GLN A 5 -14.65 3.51 9.29
N LEU A 6 -13.66 3.56 8.41
CA LEU A 6 -13.27 2.42 7.58
C LEU A 6 -12.32 1.46 8.32
N ILE A 7 -11.45 2.00 9.18
CA ILE A 7 -10.52 1.22 10.00
C ILE A 7 -11.20 0.79 11.30
N GLN A 8 -11.19 -0.52 11.57
CA GLN A 8 -11.71 -1.10 12.81
C GLN A 8 -10.60 -1.32 13.84
N TYR A 9 -10.92 -1.17 15.12
CA TYR A 9 -10.02 -1.48 16.22
C TYR A 9 -10.51 -2.74 16.93
N LEU A 10 -9.85 -3.86 16.67
CA LEU A 10 -10.28 -5.17 17.12
C LEU A 10 -9.44 -5.61 18.34
N PRO A 11 -10.06 -5.93 19.49
CA PRO A 11 -9.35 -6.53 20.61
C PRO A 11 -8.98 -7.99 20.32
N SER A 12 -8.08 -8.57 21.14
CA SER A 12 -7.60 -9.95 20.93
C SER A 12 -8.71 -11.00 20.98
N SER A 13 -9.85 -10.72 21.61
CA SER A 13 -11.02 -11.60 21.61
C SER A 13 -11.65 -11.79 20.22
N ASN A 14 -11.34 -10.92 19.27
CA ASN A 14 -11.83 -11.01 17.90
C ASN A 14 -10.96 -11.94 17.04
N TYR A 15 -9.78 -12.34 17.53
CA TYR A 15 -8.98 -13.41 16.94
C TYR A 15 -9.57 -14.76 17.36
N ILE A 16 -10.20 -15.48 16.44
CA ILE A 16 -10.93 -16.72 16.73
C ILE A 16 -10.03 -17.94 16.59
N GLU A 17 -9.37 -18.07 15.44
CA GLU A 17 -8.59 -19.27 15.12
C GLU A 17 -7.44 -18.94 14.16
N TYR A 18 -6.27 -19.52 14.43
CA TYR A 18 -5.15 -19.53 13.49
C TYR A 18 -5.40 -20.58 12.41
N LEU A 19 -5.31 -20.20 11.13
CA LEU A 19 -5.59 -21.12 10.02
C LEU A 19 -4.31 -21.63 9.37
N ARG A 20 -3.44 -20.72 8.92
CA ARG A 20 -2.16 -21.09 8.26
C ARG A 20 -1.20 -19.91 8.17
N VAL A 21 0.08 -20.20 7.96
CA VAL A 21 1.09 -19.18 7.65
C VAL A 21 0.93 -18.70 6.20
N ALA A 22 1.29 -17.45 5.92
CA ALA A 22 1.45 -17.00 4.54
C ALA A 22 2.60 -17.78 3.88
N THR A 23 2.39 -18.19 2.63
CA THR A 23 3.44 -18.83 1.83
C THR A 23 4.41 -17.82 1.23
N ASP A 24 4.05 -16.52 1.23
CA ASP A 24 4.88 -15.41 0.78
C ASP A 24 5.17 -14.39 1.90
N GLY A 25 6.27 -13.65 1.72
CA GLY A 25 6.65 -12.53 2.59
C GLY A 25 7.98 -12.75 3.30
N VAL A 26 8.96 -11.91 2.96
CA VAL A 26 10.24 -11.79 3.69
C VAL A 26 10.01 -11.28 5.12
N SER A 27 8.87 -10.62 5.39
CA SER A 27 8.38 -10.30 6.73
C SER A 27 7.63 -11.50 7.30
N GLY A 28 8.35 -12.40 7.98
CA GLY A 28 7.91 -13.72 8.42
C GLY A 28 6.75 -13.78 9.44
N ALA A 29 5.96 -12.73 9.64
CA ALA A 29 4.88 -12.68 10.61
C ALA A 29 3.47 -12.45 10.02
N THR A 30 3.31 -12.73 8.72
CA THR A 30 1.99 -12.74 8.05
C THR A 30 1.36 -14.13 8.11
N HIS A 31 0.09 -14.20 8.48
CA HIS A 31 -0.65 -15.45 8.55
C HIS A 31 -2.15 -15.22 8.33
N MET A 32 -2.87 -16.29 8.01
CA MET A 32 -4.32 -16.27 7.90
C MET A 32 -4.95 -16.74 9.21
N ALA A 33 -6.00 -16.04 9.62
CA ALA A 33 -6.77 -16.34 10.81
C ALA A 33 -8.26 -16.09 10.56
N THR A 34 -9.13 -16.75 11.33
CA THR A 34 -10.54 -16.39 11.41
C THR A 34 -10.68 -15.22 12.39
N ILE A 35 -11.26 -14.12 11.90
CA ILE A 35 -11.47 -12.89 12.66
C ILE A 35 -12.95 -12.59 12.73
N LYS A 36 -13.46 -12.33 13.93
CA LYS A 36 -14.80 -11.81 14.15
C LYS A 36 -14.76 -10.29 14.01
N TRP A 37 -15.37 -9.74 12.96
CA TRP A 37 -15.37 -8.29 12.71
C TRP A 37 -16.43 -7.57 13.57
N GLU A 38 -16.46 -6.23 13.57
CA GLU A 38 -17.41 -5.43 14.37
C GLU A 38 -18.89 -5.71 14.02
N ASP A 39 -19.17 -6.27 12.84
CA ASP A 39 -20.50 -6.71 12.44
C ASP A 39 -20.88 -8.10 12.98
N ASP A 40 -20.10 -8.63 13.92
CA ASP A 40 -20.25 -9.91 14.60
C ASP A 40 -20.11 -11.14 13.67
N ILE A 41 -19.66 -10.93 12.43
CA ILE A 41 -19.47 -12.01 11.45
C ILE A 41 -18.00 -12.42 11.41
N GLU A 42 -17.78 -13.74 11.51
CA GLU A 42 -16.48 -14.39 11.39
C GLU A 42 -16.08 -14.53 9.92
N ARG A 43 -14.84 -14.12 9.60
CA ARG A 43 -14.29 -14.18 8.24
C ARG A 43 -12.81 -14.53 8.28
N ASP A 44 -12.38 -15.28 7.27
CA ASP A 44 -10.95 -15.46 7.00
C ASP A 44 -10.33 -14.10 6.70
N SER A 45 -9.21 -13.82 7.36
CA SER A 45 -8.52 -12.55 7.29
C SER A 45 -7.01 -12.76 7.32
N TRP A 46 -6.29 -11.87 6.66
CA TRP A 46 -4.83 -11.83 6.69
C TRP A 46 -4.38 -10.92 7.82
N VAL A 47 -3.57 -11.46 8.72
CA VAL A 47 -3.00 -10.80 9.89
C VAL A 47 -1.51 -10.63 9.66
N LYS A 48 -1.04 -9.38 9.66
CA LYS A 48 0.36 -9.01 9.45
C LYS A 48 0.91 -8.28 10.67
N ILE A 49 1.89 -8.90 11.30
CA ILE A 49 2.62 -8.32 12.42
C ILE A 49 3.92 -7.74 11.88
N TYR A 50 4.24 -6.50 12.25
CA TYR A 50 5.52 -5.89 11.90
C TYR A 50 6.47 -6.01 13.08
N ALA A 51 7.65 -6.59 12.83
CA ALA A 51 8.73 -6.66 13.80
C ALA A 51 9.42 -5.30 13.95
N GLY A 52 10.30 -5.19 14.95
CA GLY A 52 10.87 -3.92 15.41
C GLY A 52 11.75 -3.14 14.42
N ASP A 53 12.06 -3.70 13.24
CA ASP A 53 12.85 -3.03 12.20
C ASP A 53 12.00 -2.16 11.25
N LYS A 54 10.66 -2.27 11.32
CA LYS A 54 9.74 -1.54 10.45
C LYS A 54 8.62 -0.81 11.22
N PRO A 55 8.97 0.12 12.13
CA PRO A 55 8.04 0.72 13.09
C PRO A 55 6.90 1.53 12.44
N ARG A 56 7.08 2.01 11.20
CA ARG A 56 6.09 2.83 10.50
C ARG A 56 5.18 2.04 9.57
N SER A 57 5.41 0.73 9.38
CA SER A 57 4.64 -0.03 8.39
C SER A 57 3.15 -0.17 8.72
N LEU A 58 2.77 -0.25 10.00
CA LEU A 58 1.36 -0.25 10.40
C LEU A 58 0.65 1.05 9.99
N ILE A 59 1.35 2.18 10.12
CA ILE A 59 0.87 3.50 9.69
C ILE A 59 0.75 3.52 8.16
N ASN A 60 1.76 2.99 7.46
CA ASN A 60 1.80 2.89 6.01
C ASN A 60 0.64 2.07 5.44
N GLU A 61 0.32 0.92 6.04
CA GLU A 61 -0.83 0.10 5.66
C GLU A 61 -2.16 0.86 5.81
N MET A 62 -2.36 1.51 6.96
CA MET A 62 -3.55 2.32 7.22
C MET A 62 -3.72 3.47 6.23
N ILE A 63 -2.64 4.22 5.96
CA ILE A 63 -2.67 5.34 5.02
C ILE A 63 -2.91 4.84 3.59
N GLY A 64 -2.20 3.81 3.16
CA GLY A 64 -2.38 3.22 1.83
C GLY A 64 -3.81 2.73 1.61
N TYR A 65 -4.37 2.03 2.60
CA TYR A 65 -5.76 1.56 2.56
C TYR A 65 -6.76 2.73 2.49
N LEU A 66 -6.68 3.71 3.41
CA LEU A 66 -7.62 4.82 3.45
C LEU A 66 -7.60 5.67 2.17
N LEU A 67 -6.42 6.00 1.66
CA LEU A 67 -6.28 6.76 0.42
C LEU A 67 -6.73 5.96 -0.80
N GLY A 68 -6.42 4.66 -0.85
CA GLY A 68 -6.90 3.76 -1.90
C GLY A 68 -8.43 3.65 -1.93
N LYS A 69 -9.06 3.43 -0.77
CA LYS A 69 -10.54 3.43 -0.63
C LYS A 69 -11.13 4.79 -1.01
N ALA A 70 -10.46 5.89 -0.71
CA ALA A 70 -10.91 7.22 -1.08
C ALA A 70 -10.88 7.46 -2.61
N LEU A 71 -9.94 6.84 -3.33
CA LEU A 71 -9.85 6.80 -4.80
C LEU A 71 -10.76 5.76 -5.46
N ASN A 72 -11.49 4.96 -4.66
CA ASN A 72 -12.27 3.80 -5.10
C ASN A 72 -11.41 2.74 -5.81
N LEU A 73 -10.14 2.62 -5.43
CA LEU A 73 -9.33 1.48 -5.84
C LEU A 73 -9.83 0.22 -5.13
N PRO A 74 -9.79 -0.95 -5.79
CA PRO A 74 -10.15 -2.21 -5.19
C PRO A 74 -9.11 -2.59 -4.14
N MET A 75 -9.61 -2.67 -2.92
CA MET A 75 -8.90 -2.99 -1.69
C MET A 75 -9.77 -4.01 -0.94
N PRO A 76 -9.19 -4.73 0.03
CA PRO A 76 -9.97 -5.56 0.94
C PRO A 76 -11.26 -4.87 1.45
N PRO A 77 -12.37 -5.61 1.61
CA PRO A 77 -13.64 -5.03 2.06
C PRO A 77 -13.53 -4.36 3.44
N ARG A 78 -12.74 -4.97 4.33
CA ARG A 78 -12.49 -4.51 5.69
C ARG A 78 -11.01 -4.49 5.99
N ALA A 79 -10.62 -3.52 6.82
CA ALA A 79 -9.28 -3.42 7.37
C ALA A 79 -9.33 -2.89 8.80
N GLY A 80 -8.29 -3.16 9.57
CA GLY A 80 -8.24 -2.73 10.96
C GLY A 80 -6.89 -2.95 11.61
N PHE A 81 -6.81 -2.46 12.84
CA PHE A 81 -5.79 -2.83 13.79
C PHE A 81 -6.32 -3.94 14.69
N LEU A 82 -5.51 -4.97 14.90
CA LEU A 82 -5.83 -6.07 15.79
C LEU A 82 -4.81 -6.11 16.92
N LEU A 83 -5.29 -6.05 18.17
CA LEU A 83 -4.46 -6.38 19.32
C LEU A 83 -4.31 -7.90 19.38
N VAL A 84 -3.08 -8.39 19.42
CA VAL A 84 -2.78 -9.82 19.44
C VAL A 84 -1.99 -10.17 20.69
N GLU A 85 -2.59 -10.93 21.61
CA GLU A 85 -1.88 -11.40 22.81
C GLU A 85 -0.85 -12.48 22.46
N ASN A 86 0.33 -12.43 23.08
CA ASN A 86 1.41 -13.38 22.79
C ASN A 86 1.01 -14.84 23.06
N LYS A 87 0.08 -15.06 23.98
CA LYS A 87 -0.41 -16.40 24.35
C LYS A 87 -1.23 -17.10 23.26
N ILE A 88 -1.79 -16.34 22.30
CA ILE A 88 -2.56 -16.89 21.17
C ILE A 88 -1.70 -17.09 19.92
N LEU A 89 -0.50 -16.51 19.90
CA LEU A 89 0.46 -16.68 18.82
C LEU A 89 1.23 -17.98 18.94
N ASN A 90 1.63 -18.54 17.79
CA ASN A 90 2.57 -19.64 17.80
C ASN A 90 3.94 -19.17 18.34
N PRO A 91 4.75 -20.06 18.96
CA PRO A 91 6.03 -19.67 19.56
C PRO A 91 7.01 -19.03 18.57
N THR A 92 6.97 -19.43 17.30
CA THR A 92 7.83 -18.86 16.23
C THR A 92 7.52 -17.38 16.01
N LEU A 93 6.25 -17.01 15.92
CA LEU A 93 5.77 -15.63 15.79
C LEU A 93 6.16 -14.81 17.02
N VAL A 94 5.97 -15.37 18.23
CA VAL A 94 6.38 -14.71 19.49
C VAL A 94 7.88 -14.37 19.50
N ASN A 95 8.73 -15.27 18.98
CA ASN A 95 10.17 -15.04 18.92
C ASN A 95 10.58 -13.94 17.94
N MET A 96 9.75 -13.62 16.94
CA MET A 96 9.99 -12.53 15.99
C MET A 96 9.52 -11.15 16.49
N LEU A 97 8.72 -11.12 17.57
CA LEU A 97 8.27 -9.85 18.16
C LEU A 97 9.45 -9.04 18.71
N SER A 98 9.25 -7.73 18.88
CA SER A 98 10.21 -6.89 19.60
C SER A 98 10.33 -7.35 21.06
N GLU A 99 11.46 -7.06 21.71
CA GLU A 99 11.62 -7.35 23.14
C GLU A 99 10.54 -6.66 24.00
N VAL A 100 10.16 -5.45 23.60
CA VAL A 100 9.11 -4.65 24.23
C VAL A 100 7.76 -5.37 24.14
N ASP A 101 7.38 -5.87 22.97
CA ASP A 101 6.10 -6.57 22.77
C ASP A 101 6.07 -7.94 23.47
N ARG A 102 7.20 -8.66 23.47
CA ARG A 102 7.34 -9.89 24.26
C ARG A 102 7.12 -9.62 25.74
N TYR A 103 7.73 -8.57 26.29
CA TYR A 103 7.59 -8.18 27.69
C TYR A 103 6.18 -7.68 28.03
N ARG A 104 5.56 -6.88 27.14
CA ARG A 104 4.18 -6.38 27.30
C ARG A 104 3.14 -7.49 27.24
N GLY A 105 3.43 -8.61 26.59
CA GLY A 105 2.51 -9.73 26.46
C GLY A 105 1.53 -9.63 25.28
N PHE A 106 1.65 -8.60 24.45
CA PHE A 106 0.85 -8.40 23.23
C PHE A 106 1.60 -7.57 22.20
N THR A 107 1.13 -7.61 20.96
CA THR A 107 1.56 -6.76 19.85
C THR A 107 0.34 -6.24 19.07
N PHE A 108 0.56 -5.33 18.13
CA PHE A 108 -0.45 -4.88 17.18
C PHE A 108 -0.18 -5.45 15.80
N ALA A 109 -1.25 -5.84 15.12
CA ALA A 109 -1.20 -6.32 13.75
C ALA A 109 -2.09 -5.46 12.85
N TRP A 110 -1.71 -5.38 11.58
CA TRP A 110 -2.61 -4.98 10.52
C TRP A 110 -3.45 -6.19 10.11
N VAL A 111 -4.76 -6.01 9.98
CA VAL A 111 -5.67 -7.09 9.57
C VAL A 111 -6.55 -6.64 8.42
N THR A 112 -6.74 -7.53 7.44
CA THR A 112 -7.63 -7.31 6.29
C THR A 112 -8.46 -8.54 6.00
N GLU A 113 -9.70 -8.35 5.58
CA GLU A 113 -10.56 -9.45 5.14
C GLU A 113 -9.99 -10.10 3.86
N ASP A 114 -10.00 -11.43 3.79
CA ASP A 114 -9.51 -12.16 2.62
C ASP A 114 -10.38 -11.89 1.39
N VAL A 115 -9.75 -11.46 0.30
CA VAL A 115 -10.41 -11.11 -0.97
C VAL A 115 -10.71 -12.32 -1.86
N LYS A 116 -10.36 -13.55 -1.40
CA LYS A 116 -10.60 -14.82 -2.10
C LYS A 116 -10.02 -14.87 -3.52
N GLY A 117 -8.93 -14.12 -3.74
CA GLY A 117 -8.18 -14.11 -5.00
C GLY A 117 -6.90 -14.93 -4.94
N GLN A 118 -6.16 -14.91 -6.04
CA GLN A 118 -4.91 -15.65 -6.22
C GLN A 118 -3.72 -14.68 -6.21
N ASN A 119 -2.70 -15.04 -5.44
CA ASN A 119 -1.41 -14.39 -5.53
C ASN A 119 -0.58 -15.12 -6.60
N LEU A 120 -0.46 -14.53 -7.79
CA LEU A 120 0.22 -15.17 -8.92
C LEU A 120 1.73 -15.35 -8.67
N ARG A 121 2.33 -14.56 -7.77
CA ARG A 121 3.72 -14.77 -7.37
C ARG A 121 3.90 -16.09 -6.64
N ILE A 122 2.97 -16.45 -5.74
CA ILE A 122 2.99 -17.75 -5.05
C ILE A 122 2.85 -18.91 -6.03
N GLU A 123 1.99 -18.79 -7.04
CA GLU A 123 1.83 -19.83 -8.08
C GLU A 123 3.15 -20.07 -8.83
N ILE A 124 3.90 -19.01 -9.13
CA ILE A 124 5.22 -19.10 -9.76
C ILE A 124 6.26 -19.68 -8.79
N GLU A 125 6.27 -19.27 -7.52
CA GLU A 125 7.20 -19.80 -6.52
C GLU A 125 6.99 -21.32 -6.32
N ASN A 126 5.74 -21.79 -6.36
CA ASN A 126 5.38 -23.20 -6.29
C ASN A 126 5.72 -23.97 -7.58
N ASN A 127 5.70 -23.31 -8.74
CA ASN A 127 6.08 -23.90 -10.01
C ASN A 127 6.85 -22.91 -10.90
N PRO A 128 8.18 -22.79 -10.77
CA PRO A 128 8.94 -21.80 -11.52
C PRO A 128 8.88 -21.95 -13.04
N THR A 129 8.49 -23.12 -13.57
CA THR A 129 8.40 -23.37 -15.01
C THR A 129 7.30 -22.55 -15.71
N ILE A 130 6.28 -22.10 -14.96
CA ILE A 130 5.18 -21.29 -15.51
C ILE A 130 5.45 -19.78 -15.43
N MET A 131 6.63 -19.35 -14.96
CA MET A 131 6.99 -17.94 -14.77
C MET A 131 6.63 -17.07 -15.97
N ASN A 132 7.14 -17.39 -17.17
CA ASN A 132 6.92 -16.56 -18.36
C ASN A 132 5.43 -16.48 -18.73
N VAL A 133 4.71 -17.59 -18.65
CA VAL A 133 3.27 -17.66 -18.94
C VAL A 133 2.48 -16.80 -17.95
N MET A 134 2.80 -16.89 -16.66
CA MET A 134 2.11 -16.13 -15.61
C MET A 134 2.43 -14.64 -15.67
N VAL A 135 3.67 -14.26 -15.99
CA VAL A 135 4.06 -12.85 -16.18
C VAL A 135 3.38 -12.26 -17.41
N GLU A 136 3.31 -12.99 -18.52
CA GLU A 136 2.56 -12.55 -19.72
C GLU A 136 1.06 -12.42 -19.42
N TYR A 137 0.49 -13.40 -18.73
CA TYR A 137 -0.91 -13.38 -18.32
C TYR A 137 -1.22 -12.20 -17.40
N PHE A 138 -0.42 -11.98 -16.35
CA PHE A 138 -0.54 -10.83 -15.46
C PHE A 138 -0.42 -9.51 -16.22
N SER A 139 0.57 -9.38 -17.10
CA SER A 139 0.80 -8.18 -17.89
C SER A 139 -0.37 -7.88 -18.82
N SER A 140 -0.97 -8.90 -19.45
CA SER A 140 -2.16 -8.75 -20.27
C SER A 140 -3.36 -8.27 -19.44
N CYS A 141 -3.63 -8.91 -18.30
CA CYS A 141 -4.75 -8.53 -17.44
C CYS A 141 -4.56 -7.11 -16.87
N MET A 142 -3.36 -6.77 -16.41
CA MET A 142 -3.02 -5.46 -15.87
C MET A 142 -3.16 -4.35 -16.93
N LYS A 143 -2.70 -4.60 -18.16
CA LYS A 143 -2.85 -3.67 -19.29
C LYS A 143 -4.32 -3.38 -19.61
N ASP A 144 -5.17 -4.40 -19.58
CA ASP A 144 -6.59 -4.28 -19.89
C ASP A 144 -7.41 -3.75 -18.70
N TRP A 145 -6.80 -3.61 -17.52
CA TRP A 145 -7.49 -3.16 -16.32
C TRP A 145 -7.79 -1.66 -16.34
N ASP A 146 -9.05 -1.30 -16.13
CA ASP A 146 -9.51 0.11 -16.17
C ASP A 146 -8.97 0.97 -15.03
N GLN A 147 -8.45 0.36 -13.96
CA GLN A 147 -7.87 1.07 -12.82
C GLN A 147 -6.35 1.27 -12.95
N LEU A 148 -5.72 0.84 -14.06
CA LEU A 148 -4.25 0.88 -14.21
C LEU A 148 -3.68 2.31 -14.04
N SER A 149 -4.27 3.32 -14.69
CA SER A 149 -3.82 4.71 -14.56
C SER A 149 -3.97 5.24 -13.13
N LYS A 150 -5.06 4.84 -12.45
CA LYS A 150 -5.31 5.17 -11.03
C LYS A 150 -4.31 4.49 -10.10
N LEU A 151 -3.95 3.22 -10.35
CA LEU A 151 -2.90 2.52 -9.61
C LEU A 151 -1.57 3.25 -9.73
N ILE A 152 -1.14 3.60 -10.95
CA ILE A 152 0.13 4.29 -11.18
C ILE A 152 0.16 5.64 -10.47
N ALA A 153 -0.89 6.44 -10.62
CA ALA A 153 -0.99 7.74 -9.95
C ALA A 153 -0.97 7.58 -8.42
N PHE A 154 -1.70 6.58 -7.88
CA PHE A 154 -1.78 6.29 -6.46
C PHE A 154 -0.43 5.85 -5.87
N ASP A 155 0.27 4.90 -6.49
CA ASP A 155 1.57 4.43 -6.02
C ASP A 155 2.63 5.55 -6.10
N ASP A 156 2.56 6.45 -7.10
CA ASP A 156 3.35 7.69 -7.09
C ASP A 156 2.99 8.60 -5.92
N TRP A 157 1.70 8.76 -5.61
CA TRP A 157 1.26 9.65 -4.54
C TRP A 157 1.80 9.23 -3.18
N ILE A 158 1.65 7.95 -2.83
CA ILE A 158 2.09 7.44 -1.52
C ILE A 158 3.55 6.99 -1.51
N LEU A 159 4.29 7.13 -2.62
CA LEU A 159 5.65 6.60 -2.77
C LEU A 159 5.74 5.09 -2.48
N ASN A 160 4.84 4.32 -3.08
CA ASN A 160 4.91 2.87 -2.95
C ASN A 160 6.05 2.31 -3.80
N THR A 161 7.11 1.86 -3.14
CA THR A 161 8.29 1.30 -3.80
C THR A 161 8.22 -0.21 -4.01
N ASP A 162 7.24 -0.88 -3.39
CA ASP A 162 7.09 -2.33 -3.39
C ASP A 162 5.82 -2.80 -4.13
N ARG A 163 5.23 -1.99 -5.01
CA ARG A 163 4.16 -2.52 -5.87
C ARG A 163 4.72 -3.63 -6.77
N ASN A 164 4.23 -4.85 -6.62
CA ASN A 164 4.64 -5.97 -7.45
C ASN A 164 3.47 -6.93 -7.65
N MET A 165 3.68 -8.00 -8.42
CA MET A 165 2.64 -9.00 -8.71
C MET A 165 2.14 -9.73 -7.46
N GLY A 166 2.97 -9.87 -6.41
CA GLY A 166 2.54 -10.42 -5.12
C GLY A 166 1.62 -9.47 -4.35
N ASN A 167 1.79 -8.15 -4.55
CA ASN A 167 0.99 -7.13 -3.89
C ASN A 167 -0.25 -6.72 -4.71
N SER A 168 -0.60 -7.50 -5.74
CA SER A 168 -1.77 -7.31 -6.61
C SER A 168 -2.50 -8.64 -6.76
N ILE A 169 -3.48 -8.87 -5.88
CA ILE A 169 -4.21 -10.14 -5.80
C ILE A 169 -5.15 -10.27 -7.00
N HIS A 170 -4.92 -11.27 -7.84
CA HIS A 170 -5.68 -11.52 -9.06
C HIS A 170 -7.04 -12.15 -8.73
N LEU A 171 -8.13 -11.59 -9.26
CA LEU A 171 -9.50 -12.06 -9.05
C LEU A 171 -10.00 -12.87 -10.25
N PRO A 172 -11.05 -13.71 -10.08
CA PRO A 172 -11.57 -14.55 -11.16
C PRO A 172 -12.07 -13.79 -12.41
N ASP A 173 -12.42 -12.51 -12.27
CA ASP A 173 -12.87 -11.63 -13.34
C ASP A 173 -11.72 -10.92 -14.08
N LYS A 174 -10.46 -11.35 -13.84
CA LYS A 174 -9.23 -10.75 -14.38
C LYS A 174 -8.94 -9.33 -13.90
N THR A 175 -9.56 -8.93 -12.80
CA THR A 175 -9.22 -7.69 -12.10
C THR A 175 -8.29 -7.97 -10.91
N PHE A 176 -7.93 -6.91 -10.18
CA PHE A 176 -7.00 -7.00 -9.06
C PHE A 176 -7.59 -6.37 -7.81
N ASN A 177 -7.24 -6.93 -6.65
CA ASN A 177 -7.32 -6.25 -5.36
C ASN A 177 -5.90 -5.87 -4.91
N LEU A 178 -5.73 -4.62 -4.50
CA LEU A 178 -4.44 -4.12 -4.04
C LEU A 178 -4.28 -4.42 -2.55
N ILE A 179 -3.09 -4.89 -2.19
CA ILE A 179 -2.70 -5.14 -0.80
C ILE A 179 -1.29 -4.60 -0.56
N ASP A 180 -0.84 -4.73 0.68
CA ASP A 180 0.52 -4.49 1.15
C ASP A 180 1.07 -3.11 0.79
N HIS A 181 0.72 -2.13 1.63
CA HIS A 181 1.22 -0.76 1.52
C HIS A 181 2.32 -0.46 2.54
N GLY A 182 2.81 -1.45 3.29
CA GLY A 182 3.77 -1.29 4.38
C GLY A 182 5.08 -0.59 3.98
N GLU A 183 5.48 -0.65 2.71
CA GLU A 183 6.70 -0.02 2.19
C GLU A 183 6.48 1.33 1.47
N CYS A 184 5.33 1.98 1.70
CA CYS A 184 5.09 3.33 1.19
C CYS A 184 5.83 4.41 2.01
N MET A 185 5.77 5.68 1.57
CA MET A 185 6.33 6.85 2.27
C MET A 185 7.83 6.74 2.64
N HIS A 186 8.69 6.20 1.76
CA HIS A 186 10.11 5.87 2.00
C HIS A 186 10.36 4.57 2.78
N GLY A 187 9.41 3.64 2.80
CA GLY A 187 9.57 2.28 3.34
C GLY A 187 9.11 2.13 4.79
N GLY A 188 9.20 0.93 5.35
CA GLY A 188 8.66 0.63 6.68
C GLY A 188 9.34 1.32 7.88
N ASN A 189 10.45 2.05 7.67
CA ASN A 189 11.26 2.68 8.71
C ASN A 189 11.68 4.12 8.35
N TRP A 190 10.84 4.82 7.58
CA TRP A 190 11.11 6.21 7.24
C TRP A 190 11.27 7.09 8.48
N LYS A 191 12.05 8.16 8.31
CA LYS A 191 12.21 9.27 9.25
C LYS A 191 11.48 10.50 8.71
N GLU A 192 10.98 11.33 9.59
CA GLU A 192 10.07 12.43 9.25
C GLU A 192 10.77 13.49 8.41
N ALA A 193 12.08 13.68 8.62
CA ALA A 193 12.90 14.54 7.76
C ALA A 193 12.87 14.11 6.28
N GLN A 194 12.68 12.83 5.98
CA GLN A 194 12.55 12.33 4.60
C GLN A 194 11.23 12.77 3.96
N LEU A 195 10.19 12.99 4.77
CA LEU A 195 8.87 13.45 4.32
C LEU A 195 8.81 14.97 4.12
N LEU A 196 9.86 15.72 4.48
CA LEU A 196 9.97 17.15 4.17
C LEU A 196 10.34 17.41 2.71
N ASP A 197 10.98 16.45 2.03
CA ASP A 197 11.19 16.52 0.58
C ASP A 197 9.94 16.00 -0.16
N PHE A 198 8.99 16.90 -0.36
CA PHE A 198 7.74 16.56 -1.04
C PHE A 198 7.93 16.18 -2.53
N ASN A 199 9.09 16.50 -3.12
CA ASN A 199 9.39 16.31 -4.54
C ASN A 199 10.38 15.15 -4.80
N CYS A 200 10.59 14.27 -3.82
CA CYS A 200 11.53 13.18 -3.95
C CYS A 200 11.22 12.29 -5.19
N HIS A 201 12.29 11.94 -5.91
CA HIS A 201 12.24 11.21 -7.18
C HIS A 201 12.34 9.70 -6.93
N HIS A 202 11.38 9.14 -6.19
CA HIS A 202 11.33 7.68 -6.00
C HIS A 202 10.20 7.11 -6.85
N ILE A 203 10.48 6.91 -8.14
CA ILE A 203 9.68 6.05 -9.00
C ILE A 203 10.06 4.61 -8.63
N GLY A 204 9.23 3.97 -7.80
CA GLY A 204 9.34 2.55 -7.49
C GLY A 204 9.38 1.73 -8.77
N PHE A 205 10.22 0.69 -8.81
CA PHE A 205 10.50 -0.15 -9.98
C PHE A 205 9.23 -0.72 -10.66
N ALA A 206 8.15 -0.85 -9.88
CA ALA A 206 6.79 -1.18 -10.29
C ALA A 206 6.17 -0.24 -11.33
N ASN A 207 6.41 1.06 -11.15
CA ASN A 207 5.84 2.09 -12.01
C ASN A 207 6.44 2.00 -13.40
N ASN A 208 7.65 1.47 -13.56
CA ASN A 208 8.25 1.30 -14.88
C ASN A 208 7.51 0.26 -15.73
N LEU A 209 7.07 -0.85 -15.12
CA LEU A 209 6.30 -1.87 -15.84
C LEU A 209 4.86 -1.40 -16.06
N HIS A 210 4.17 -0.93 -15.03
CA HIS A 210 2.77 -0.51 -15.16
C HIS A 210 2.60 0.69 -16.11
N LEU A 211 3.50 1.67 -16.07
CA LEU A 211 3.47 2.80 -17.01
C LEU A 211 3.77 2.35 -18.44
N LYS A 212 4.67 1.39 -18.62
CA LYS A 212 4.90 0.76 -19.94
C LYS A 212 3.66 0.03 -20.44
N LEU A 213 2.99 -0.76 -19.58
CA LEU A 213 1.75 -1.45 -19.95
C LEU A 213 0.64 -0.46 -20.29
N LEU A 214 0.49 0.62 -19.53
CA LEU A 214 -0.48 1.68 -19.84
C LEU A 214 -0.16 2.33 -21.18
N HIS A 215 1.12 2.59 -21.45
CA HIS A 215 1.54 3.13 -22.73
C HIS A 215 1.24 2.16 -23.89
N GLU A 216 1.52 0.87 -23.72
CA GLU A 216 1.20 -0.18 -24.69
C GLU A 216 -0.31 -0.37 -24.89
N LYS A 217 -1.15 -0.14 -23.87
CA LYS A 217 -2.62 -0.12 -23.98
C LYS A 217 -3.07 0.85 -25.08
N HIS A 218 -2.37 1.97 -25.21
CA HIS A 218 -2.66 3.02 -26.18
C HIS A 218 -1.97 2.85 -27.53
N ALA A 219 -1.24 1.75 -27.78
CA ALA A 219 -0.45 1.55 -29.00
C ALA A 219 -1.27 1.67 -30.31
N SER A 220 -2.54 1.27 -30.29
CA SER A 220 -3.44 1.40 -31.45
C SER A 220 -3.75 2.85 -31.83
N SER A 221 -3.46 3.81 -30.94
CA SER A 221 -3.64 5.26 -31.18
C SER A 221 -2.53 5.85 -32.07
N GLY A 222 -1.49 5.09 -32.39
CA GLY A 222 -0.39 5.52 -33.26
C GLY A 222 0.29 6.78 -32.73
N LEU A 223 0.23 7.87 -33.48
CA LEU A 223 0.86 9.15 -33.11
C LEU A 223 0.31 9.77 -31.82
N PHE A 224 -0.89 9.38 -31.37
CA PHE A 224 -1.52 9.90 -30.14
C PHE A 224 -1.32 9.00 -28.91
N GLN A 225 -0.49 7.95 -29.03
CA GLN A 225 -0.27 6.99 -27.94
C GLN A 225 0.24 7.69 -26.68
N TYR A 226 1.24 8.56 -26.82
CA TYR A 226 1.84 9.29 -25.71
C TYR A 226 0.83 10.24 -25.06
N GLU A 227 0.14 11.05 -25.87
CA GLU A 227 -0.85 12.02 -25.40
C GLU A 227 -2.01 11.35 -24.66
N ASN A 228 -2.50 10.22 -25.17
CA ASN A 228 -3.56 9.44 -24.51
C ASN A 228 -3.08 8.85 -23.18
N THR A 229 -1.84 8.34 -23.13
CA THR A 229 -1.22 7.84 -21.90
C THR A 229 -1.13 8.93 -20.84
N MET A 230 -0.59 10.09 -21.21
CA MET A 230 -0.45 11.23 -20.29
C MET A 230 -1.81 11.78 -19.85
N HIS A 231 -2.77 11.87 -20.76
CA HIS A 231 -4.11 12.35 -20.43
C HIS A 231 -4.79 11.48 -19.37
N GLU A 232 -4.74 10.15 -19.50
CA GLU A 232 -5.32 9.24 -18.50
C GLU A 232 -4.64 9.34 -17.13
N LEU A 233 -3.31 9.50 -17.10
CA LEU A 233 -2.55 9.67 -15.85
C LEU A 233 -2.91 10.99 -15.16
N GLU A 234 -3.02 12.08 -15.92
CA GLU A 234 -3.38 13.39 -15.37
C GLU A 234 -4.81 13.41 -14.85
N LEU A 235 -5.76 12.77 -15.54
CA LEU A 235 -7.13 12.59 -15.06
C LEU A 235 -7.17 11.79 -13.76
N ALA A 236 -6.41 10.69 -13.67
CA ALA A 236 -6.30 9.91 -12.45
C ALA A 236 -5.73 10.76 -11.29
N LYS A 237 -4.68 11.55 -11.57
CA LYS A 237 -4.04 12.42 -10.57
C LYS A 237 -4.98 13.50 -10.01
N GLN A 238 -5.87 14.04 -10.84
CA GLN A 238 -6.82 15.08 -10.44
C GLN A 238 -7.79 14.62 -9.33
N GLU A 239 -8.02 13.31 -9.17
CA GLU A 239 -8.90 12.80 -8.11
C GLU A 239 -8.25 12.84 -6.71
N HIS A 240 -6.92 13.00 -6.63
CA HIS A 240 -6.17 12.82 -5.39
C HIS A 240 -6.51 13.86 -4.33
N GLN A 241 -6.66 15.13 -4.70
CA GLN A 241 -7.00 16.19 -3.74
C GLN A 241 -8.36 15.90 -3.09
N LYS A 242 -9.36 15.50 -3.88
CA LYS A 242 -10.68 15.12 -3.38
C LYS A 242 -10.61 13.87 -2.50
N ALA A 243 -9.81 12.88 -2.88
CA ALA A 243 -9.60 11.66 -2.10
C ALA A 243 -8.91 11.95 -0.76
N PHE A 244 -7.91 12.83 -0.74
CA PHE A 244 -7.24 13.27 0.48
C PHE A 244 -8.23 13.91 1.44
N LEU A 245 -9.02 14.89 0.97
CA LEU A 245 -10.03 15.57 1.80
C LEU A 245 -11.08 14.61 2.38
N LYS A 246 -11.40 13.52 1.64
CA LYS A 246 -12.31 12.48 2.13
C LYS A 246 -11.70 11.64 3.26
N ALA A 247 -10.39 11.37 3.21
CA ALA A 247 -9.70 10.49 4.15
C ALA A 247 -9.00 11.24 5.30
N GLU A 248 -8.72 12.54 5.15
CA GLU A 248 -7.86 13.33 6.05
C GLU A 248 -8.28 13.24 7.51
N SER A 249 -9.58 13.37 7.79
CA SER A 249 -10.09 13.32 9.17
C SER A 249 -9.83 11.98 9.87
N GLU A 250 -9.95 10.87 9.14
CA GLU A 250 -9.72 9.52 9.67
C GLU A 250 -8.23 9.23 9.77
N ILE A 251 -7.42 9.61 8.77
CA ILE A 251 -5.95 9.51 8.84
C ILE A 251 -5.44 10.27 10.06
N ARG A 252 -5.90 11.50 10.27
CA ARG A 252 -5.52 12.34 11.41
C ARG A 252 -5.87 11.69 12.74
N LEU A 253 -7.06 11.12 12.87
CA LEU A 253 -7.49 10.39 14.06
C LEU A 253 -6.52 9.23 14.38
N HIS A 254 -6.24 8.37 13.39
CA HIS A 254 -5.38 7.21 13.59
C HIS A 254 -3.91 7.58 13.81
N LEU A 255 -3.40 8.61 13.13
CA LEU A 255 -2.06 9.12 13.40
C LEU A 255 -1.96 9.62 14.85
N HIS A 256 -2.96 10.35 15.34
CA HIS A 256 -2.94 10.79 16.73
C HIS A 256 -2.87 9.61 17.70
N ASP A 257 -3.60 8.52 17.44
CA ASP A 257 -3.57 7.32 18.28
C ASP A 257 -2.23 6.55 18.21
N LEU A 258 -1.57 6.53 17.04
CA LEU A 258 -0.38 5.73 16.79
C LEU A 258 0.95 6.45 17.09
N ILE A 259 1.03 7.74 16.82
CA ILE A 259 2.26 8.55 16.96
C ILE A 259 2.11 9.70 17.96
N GLY A 260 0.89 10.06 18.37
CA GLY A 260 0.62 11.04 19.41
C GLY A 260 1.27 12.39 19.16
N ASP A 261 1.86 12.96 20.22
CA ASP A 261 2.54 14.25 20.22
C ASP A 261 4.05 14.12 19.90
N GLU A 262 4.44 13.15 19.07
CA GLU A 262 5.84 13.01 18.65
C GLU A 262 6.33 14.32 17.99
N VAL A 263 7.27 15.00 18.64
CA VAL A 263 7.89 16.24 18.18
C VAL A 263 9.24 15.94 17.53
N ILE A 264 9.48 16.52 16.37
CA ILE A 264 10.76 16.43 15.66
C ILE A 264 11.52 17.73 15.79
N GLU A 265 12.72 17.65 16.33
CA GLU A 265 13.68 18.75 16.32
C GLU A 265 14.42 18.77 14.99
N THR A 266 14.34 19.89 14.28
CA THR A 266 14.89 19.98 12.91
C THR A 266 16.34 20.44 12.89
N GLY A 267 16.80 21.10 13.95
CA GLY A 267 18.06 21.83 13.98
C GLY A 267 18.09 23.06 13.06
N ILE A 268 16.98 23.45 12.45
CA ILE A 268 16.81 24.64 11.60
C ILE A 268 16.20 25.75 12.46
N GLU A 269 16.86 26.91 12.52
CA GLU A 269 16.49 28.01 13.41
C GLU A 269 15.08 28.56 13.10
N GLU A 270 14.67 28.56 11.83
CA GLU A 270 13.36 29.04 11.40
C GLU A 270 12.19 28.08 11.67
N ILE A 271 12.47 26.78 11.83
CA ILE A 271 11.45 25.74 12.11
C ILE A 271 12.02 24.81 13.19
N PRO A 272 12.18 25.26 14.44
CA PRO A 272 12.95 24.52 15.44
C PRO A 272 12.37 23.14 15.74
N SER A 273 11.04 23.00 15.63
CA SER A 273 10.37 21.70 15.72
C SER A 273 9.01 21.66 15.03
N TYR A 274 8.49 20.45 14.79
CA TYR A 274 7.13 20.19 14.31
C TYR A 274 6.57 18.85 14.80
N LEU A 275 5.25 18.66 14.70
CA LEU A 275 4.58 17.40 15.03
C LEU A 275 4.71 16.39 13.87
N ALA A 276 5.11 15.16 14.18
CA ALA A 276 5.25 14.07 13.20
C ALA A 276 3.99 13.87 12.34
N LEU A 277 2.83 13.93 12.99
CA LEU A 277 1.52 13.82 12.35
C LEU A 277 1.29 14.90 11.30
N GLU A 278 1.63 16.16 11.58
CA GLU A 278 1.41 17.26 10.64
C GLU A 278 2.35 17.15 9.43
N THR A 279 3.54 16.58 9.62
CA THR A 279 4.46 16.33 8.51
C THR A 279 3.98 15.21 7.60
N VAL A 280 3.43 14.12 8.15
CA VAL A 280 2.79 13.07 7.34
C VAL A 280 1.61 13.66 6.55
N LEU A 281 0.71 14.40 7.21
CA LEU A 281 -0.46 15.00 6.54
C LEU A 281 -0.05 16.04 5.49
N GLY A 282 0.93 16.89 5.80
CA GLY A 282 1.48 17.88 4.89
C GLY A 282 2.10 17.24 3.64
N PHE A 283 2.88 16.18 3.83
CA PHE A 283 3.46 15.38 2.75
C PHE A 283 2.39 14.80 1.83
N LEU A 284 1.38 14.12 2.41
CA LEU A 284 0.29 13.51 1.64
C LEU A 284 -0.52 14.57 0.89
N LYS A 285 -0.85 15.69 1.55
CA LYS A 285 -1.58 16.80 0.93
C LYS A 285 -0.82 17.41 -0.23
N TYR A 286 0.46 17.76 -0.02
CA TYR A 286 1.28 18.37 -1.07
C TYR A 286 1.37 17.45 -2.29
N ARG A 287 1.65 16.16 -2.08
CA ARG A 287 1.72 15.21 -3.20
C ARG A 287 0.37 14.96 -3.86
N ALA A 288 -0.75 15.15 -3.17
CA ALA A 288 -2.09 15.06 -3.78
C ALA A 288 -2.32 16.20 -4.79
N GLU A 289 -1.79 17.39 -4.52
CA GLU A 289 -2.00 18.61 -5.32
C GLU A 289 -0.99 18.76 -6.48
N GLY A 290 0.18 18.12 -6.39
CA GLY A 290 1.31 18.30 -7.30
C GLY A 290 1.18 17.65 -8.68
N LEU A 291 0.25 18.12 -9.54
CA LEU A 291 0.08 17.61 -10.92
C LEU A 291 1.33 17.83 -11.78
N LYS A 292 1.88 19.05 -11.82
CA LYS A 292 3.03 19.39 -12.67
C LYS A 292 4.22 18.45 -12.43
N LYS A 293 4.56 18.21 -11.17
CA LYS A 293 5.67 17.34 -10.77
C LYS A 293 5.41 15.88 -11.11
N PHE A 294 4.16 15.43 -11.01
CA PHE A 294 3.75 14.11 -11.45
C PHE A 294 3.88 13.94 -12.98
N SER A 295 3.41 14.91 -13.76
CA SER A 295 3.54 14.88 -15.23
C SER A 295 5.02 14.91 -15.66
N GLU A 296 5.86 15.75 -15.03
CA GLU A 296 7.32 15.77 -15.28
C GLU A 296 7.99 14.41 -15.03
N ARG A 297 7.58 13.69 -13.98
CA ARG A 297 8.10 12.34 -13.67
C ARG A 297 7.65 11.31 -14.71
N CYS A 298 6.38 11.34 -15.09
CA CYS A 298 5.84 10.44 -16.11
C CYS A 298 6.50 10.70 -17.48
N ASP A 299 6.67 11.97 -17.85
CA ASP A 299 7.34 12.36 -19.09
C ASP A 299 8.80 11.92 -19.13
N THR A 300 9.53 12.11 -18.02
CA THR A 300 10.92 11.63 -17.90
C THR A 300 11.01 10.12 -18.13
N PHE A 301 10.05 9.36 -17.59
CA PHE A 301 10.01 7.92 -17.82
C PHE A 301 9.66 7.59 -19.28
N LEU A 302 8.59 8.19 -19.81
CA LEU A 302 8.06 7.96 -21.16
C LEU A 302 9.03 8.34 -22.28
N SER A 303 9.88 9.33 -22.04
CA SER A 303 10.94 9.76 -22.95
C SER A 303 12.24 8.97 -22.82
N SER A 304 12.37 8.12 -21.80
CA SER A 304 13.59 7.33 -21.57
C SER A 304 13.71 6.14 -22.54
N GLN A 305 14.94 5.79 -22.92
CA GLN A 305 15.23 4.62 -23.78
C GLN A 305 14.77 3.27 -23.18
N SER A 306 14.42 3.27 -21.89
CA SER A 306 13.91 2.13 -21.11
C SER A 306 12.61 1.53 -21.68
N ILE A 307 11.84 2.31 -22.44
CA ILE A 307 10.58 1.87 -23.08
C ILE A 307 10.83 1.16 -24.41
N VAL A 308 11.96 1.45 -25.07
CA VAL A 308 12.28 0.96 -26.42
C VAL A 308 12.82 -0.47 -26.42
N ARG A 309 13.19 -1.02 -25.26
CA ARG A 309 13.57 -2.44 -25.16
C ARG A 309 12.38 -3.28 -24.66
N PRO A 310 11.87 -4.24 -25.47
CA PRO A 310 11.18 -5.39 -24.91
C PRO A 310 12.15 -6.03 -23.92
N LEU A 311 11.63 -6.52 -22.80
CA LEU A 311 12.38 -7.20 -21.75
C LEU A 311 13.41 -8.15 -22.39
N SER A 312 14.68 -7.76 -22.35
CA SER A 312 15.82 -8.62 -22.67
C SER A 312 16.22 -9.37 -21.42
#